data_AF-A0A6C7EIH6-F1
#
_entry.id   AF-A0A6C7EIH6-F1
#
_cell.length_a   1.000
_cell.length_b   1.000
_cell.length_c   1.000
_cell.angle_alpha   90.00
_cell.angle_beta   90.00
_cell.angle_gamma   90.00
#
_symmetry.space_group_name_H-M   'P 1'
#
loop_
_entity.id
_entity.type
_entity.pdbx_description
1 polymer ?
#
loop_
_entity_poly.entity_id
_entity_poly.type
_entity_poly.pdbx_seq_one_letter_code
_entity_poly.pdbx_strand_id
1 'polypeptide(L)'
;MKFTTIRRVAAVFLTAGLSLAMTGSPASADRPTRVDFTVSEMLPIGTPGDLSASDVPGCESGTVTTPDVDTYERGRRTTFTGTKLVDCGDGDSFTMWFAATGVECRETIRGFWVLVGGTGSFDGAWGAGRLTGDYVSATGGQGDFCDNAGVDDRYTGRIRLAG
;
A
#
# COMPACT_ATOMS: atom_id res chain seq x y z
N MET A 1 4.22 -47.21 -76.94
CA MET A 1 5.26 -46.94 -75.92
C MET A 1 4.59 -46.90 -74.54
N LYS A 2 5.12 -47.70 -73.59
CA LYS A 2 5.10 -47.60 -72.11
C LYS A 2 3.76 -47.36 -71.39
N PHE A 3 3.17 -48.34 -70.69
CA PHE A 3 3.49 -48.93 -69.37
C PHE A 3 2.94 -48.16 -68.14
N THR A 4 2.02 -48.82 -67.43
CA THR A 4 1.95 -49.03 -65.94
C THR A 4 1.82 -47.84 -64.97
N THR A 5 0.79 -47.84 -64.11
CA THR A 5 0.78 -48.36 -62.71
C THR A 5 -0.18 -47.59 -61.78
N ILE A 6 -0.96 -48.36 -61.01
CA ILE A 6 -1.75 -48.00 -59.83
C ILE A 6 -0.86 -47.52 -58.66
N ARG A 7 -1.32 -46.58 -57.81
CA ARG A 7 -1.01 -46.60 -56.37
C ARG A 7 -2.11 -45.94 -55.52
N ARG A 8 -2.71 -46.75 -54.65
CA ARG A 8 -3.49 -46.38 -53.46
C ARG A 8 -2.60 -45.59 -52.49
N VAL A 9 -3.13 -44.60 -51.77
CA VAL A 9 -2.96 -44.44 -50.30
C VAL A 9 -4.16 -43.64 -49.76
N ALA A 10 -4.88 -44.24 -48.82
CA ALA A 10 -5.82 -43.58 -47.93
C ALA A 10 -5.08 -42.99 -46.73
N ALA A 11 -5.49 -41.84 -46.22
CA ALA A 11 -5.26 -41.46 -44.83
C ALA A 11 -6.30 -40.44 -44.37
N VAL A 12 -7.30 -40.96 -43.66
CA VAL A 12 -8.17 -40.24 -42.74
C VAL A 12 -7.31 -39.71 -41.59
N PHE A 13 -7.41 -38.43 -41.26
CA PHE A 13 -7.08 -37.94 -39.92
C PHE A 13 -8.19 -37.03 -39.42
N LEU A 14 -9.05 -37.66 -38.62
CA LEU A 14 -9.96 -37.03 -37.68
C LEU A 14 -9.11 -36.56 -36.49
N THR A 15 -9.02 -35.25 -36.23
CA THR A 15 -8.52 -34.75 -34.94
C THR A 15 -9.62 -33.92 -34.28
N ALA A 16 -10.37 -34.59 -33.40
CA ALA A 16 -11.22 -33.96 -32.42
C ALA A 16 -10.32 -33.22 -31.42
N GLY A 17 -10.26 -31.89 -31.52
CA GLY A 17 -9.66 -31.03 -30.52
C GLY A 17 -10.60 -30.94 -29.32
N LEU A 18 -10.37 -31.76 -28.30
CA LEU A 18 -11.05 -31.69 -27.02
C LEU A 18 -10.57 -30.42 -26.30
N SER A 19 -11.35 -29.34 -26.36
CA SER A 19 -11.10 -28.14 -25.58
C SER A 19 -11.27 -28.48 -24.09
N LEU A 20 -10.18 -28.60 -23.35
CA LEU A 20 -10.23 -28.58 -21.89
C LEU A 20 -10.76 -27.21 -21.46
N ALA A 21 -12.04 -27.15 -21.09
CA ALA A 21 -12.56 -26.05 -20.31
C ALA A 21 -11.85 -26.09 -18.95
N MET A 22 -10.81 -25.26 -18.80
CA MET A 22 -10.24 -24.98 -17.49
C MET A 22 -11.31 -24.26 -16.68
N THR A 23 -12.03 -25.01 -15.85
CA THR A 23 -12.83 -24.44 -14.76
C THR A 23 -11.85 -23.93 -13.71
N GLY A 24 -11.24 -22.77 -13.98
CA GLY A 24 -10.60 -21.99 -12.92
C GLY A 24 -11.68 -21.64 -11.92
N SER A 25 -11.61 -22.23 -10.73
CA SER A 25 -12.37 -21.72 -9.58
C SER A 25 -12.11 -20.22 -9.51
N PRO A 26 -13.13 -19.35 -9.37
CA PRO A 26 -12.86 -17.95 -9.12
C PRO A 26 -11.97 -17.90 -7.88
N ALA A 27 -10.76 -17.35 -8.02
CA ALA A 27 -9.90 -17.07 -6.88
C ALA A 27 -10.77 -16.33 -5.87
N SER A 28 -10.92 -16.89 -4.67
CA SER A 28 -11.74 -16.29 -3.62
C SER A 28 -11.11 -14.93 -3.36
N ALA A 29 -11.79 -13.91 -3.87
CA ALA A 29 -11.35 -12.54 -3.84
C ALA A 29 -11.20 -12.13 -2.38
N ASP A 30 -9.99 -12.19 -1.83
CA ASP A 30 -9.77 -12.09 -0.38
C ASP A 30 -10.40 -10.81 0.19
N ARG A 31 -11.15 -10.92 1.28
CA ARG A 31 -12.01 -9.81 1.70
C ARG A 31 -11.14 -8.68 2.27
N PRO A 32 -11.38 -7.39 1.93
CA PRO A 32 -10.63 -6.30 2.55
C PRO A 32 -10.75 -6.31 4.08
N THR A 33 -9.62 -6.48 4.74
CA THR A 33 -9.43 -6.48 6.20
C THR A 33 -9.43 -5.05 6.72
N ARG A 34 -10.01 -4.81 7.89
CA ARG A 34 -9.90 -3.49 8.54
C ARG A 34 -8.53 -3.36 9.16
N VAL A 35 -7.96 -2.17 9.08
CA VAL A 35 -6.67 -1.86 9.68
C VAL A 35 -6.72 -0.54 10.46
N ASP A 36 -5.86 -0.46 11.46
CA ASP A 36 -5.59 0.61 12.41
C ASP A 36 -4.11 0.50 12.84
N PHE A 37 -3.29 1.43 12.36
CA PHE A 37 -1.88 1.45 12.69
C PHE A 37 -1.40 2.89 12.91
N THR A 38 -0.36 3.04 13.72
CA THR A 38 0.25 4.32 14.08
C THR A 38 1.70 4.35 13.61
N VAL A 39 2.05 5.41 12.92
CA VAL A 39 3.43 5.74 12.55
C VAL A 39 3.90 6.88 13.43
N SER A 40 5.03 6.69 14.09
CA SER A 40 5.67 7.70 14.92
C SER A 40 6.96 8.18 14.23
N GLU A 41 7.02 9.47 13.92
CA GLU A 41 8.16 10.09 13.24
C GLU A 41 8.61 11.36 13.95
N MET A 42 9.93 11.51 14.08
CA MET A 42 10.54 12.74 14.61
C MET A 42 11.01 13.63 13.47
N LEU A 43 10.92 14.94 13.68
CA LEU A 43 11.44 15.94 12.76
C LEU A 43 12.97 16.07 12.87
N PRO A 44 13.67 16.37 11.75
CA PRO A 44 13.12 16.60 10.42
C PRO A 44 12.63 15.30 9.76
N ILE A 45 11.53 15.42 8.99
CA ILE A 45 11.03 14.34 8.13
C ILE A 45 12.16 13.88 7.19
N GLY A 46 12.28 12.57 7.01
CA GLY A 46 13.38 11.91 6.29
C GLY A 46 14.29 11.09 7.22
N THR A 47 14.17 11.28 8.53
CA THR A 47 14.69 10.30 9.51
C THR A 47 13.74 9.09 9.56
N PRO A 48 14.24 7.85 9.62
CA PRO A 48 13.39 6.69 9.83
C PRO A 48 12.56 6.84 11.11
N GLY A 49 11.25 6.65 10.98
CA GLY A 49 10.33 6.46 12.09
C GLY A 49 9.95 5.01 12.28
N ASP A 50 8.98 4.78 13.15
CA ASP A 50 8.57 3.44 13.58
C ASP A 50 7.07 3.24 13.40
N LEU A 51 6.70 2.00 13.11
CA LEU A 51 5.33 1.52 13.26
C LEU A 51 5.09 1.23 14.76
N SER A 52 4.59 2.23 15.49
CA SER A 52 4.46 2.16 16.95
C SER A 52 3.28 1.32 17.42
N ALA A 53 2.29 1.09 16.56
CA ALA A 53 1.22 0.12 16.73
C ALA A 53 0.68 -0.31 15.37
N SER A 54 0.31 -1.58 15.19
CA SER A 54 -0.29 -2.05 13.94
C SER A 54 -1.11 -3.31 14.13
N ASP A 55 -2.26 -3.36 13.48
CA ASP A 55 -3.07 -4.56 13.25
C ASP A 55 -3.01 -5.05 11.80
N VAL A 56 -2.10 -4.48 10.98
CA VAL A 56 -1.90 -4.89 9.59
C VAL A 56 -1.35 -6.32 9.59
N PRO A 57 -2.04 -7.29 8.97
CA PRO A 57 -1.60 -8.69 9.00
C PRO A 57 -0.20 -8.86 8.40
N GLY A 58 0.72 -9.47 9.15
CA GLY A 58 2.10 -9.67 8.71
C GLY A 58 2.97 -8.41 8.77
N CYS A 59 2.49 -7.37 9.44
CA CYS A 59 3.22 -6.12 9.64
C CYS A 59 2.86 -5.49 11.00
N GLU A 60 3.09 -6.23 12.07
CA GLU A 60 2.79 -5.79 13.44
C GLU A 60 3.82 -4.79 13.98
N SER A 61 5.02 -4.77 13.39
CA SER A 61 6.09 -3.80 13.65
C SER A 61 6.87 -3.55 12.35
N GLY A 62 7.52 -2.40 12.26
CA GLY A 62 8.27 -2.04 11.06
C GLY A 62 8.95 -0.68 11.17
N THR A 63 9.85 -0.43 10.24
CA THR A 63 10.49 0.89 10.07
C THR A 63 9.71 1.67 9.01
N VAL A 64 9.52 2.97 9.23
CA VAL A 64 8.83 3.84 8.29
C VAL A 64 9.78 4.89 7.75
N THR A 65 9.82 5.04 6.44
CA THR A 65 10.57 6.11 5.78
C THR A 65 9.61 6.99 5.01
N THR A 66 9.64 8.29 5.31
CA THR A 66 8.94 9.32 4.53
C THR A 66 9.99 10.13 3.76
N PRO A 67 10.35 9.70 2.53
CA PRO A 67 11.46 10.30 1.79
C PRO A 67 11.20 11.76 1.43
N ASP A 68 9.97 12.09 1.03
CA ASP A 68 9.59 13.43 0.58
C ASP A 68 8.15 13.79 1.01
N VAL A 69 7.97 15.05 1.40
CA VAL A 69 6.66 15.66 1.70
C VAL A 69 6.58 17.02 1.02
N ASP A 70 5.64 17.13 0.10
CA ASP A 70 5.25 18.40 -0.51
C ASP A 70 4.31 19.16 0.43
N THR A 71 4.51 20.47 0.51
CA THR A 71 3.70 21.36 1.33
C THR A 71 3.06 22.46 0.49
N TYR A 72 1.78 22.72 0.73
CA TYR A 72 1.04 23.81 0.12
C TYR A 72 0.30 24.62 1.18
N GLU A 73 0.60 25.92 1.24
CA GLU A 73 0.05 26.83 2.24
C GLU A 73 -0.99 27.78 1.66
N ARG A 74 -2.11 27.95 2.38
CA ARG A 74 -3.13 28.93 2.06
C ARG A 74 -3.69 29.55 3.33
N GLY A 75 -3.17 30.73 3.67
CA GLY A 75 -3.47 31.38 4.95
C GLY A 75 -3.01 30.49 6.10
N ARG A 76 -3.86 30.27 7.11
CA ARG A 76 -3.54 29.45 8.29
C ARG A 76 -3.65 27.94 8.06
N ARG A 77 -3.74 27.49 6.80
CA ARG A 77 -3.97 26.09 6.45
C ARG A 77 -2.79 25.59 5.63
N THR A 78 -2.22 24.47 6.04
CA THR A 78 -1.13 23.80 5.33
C THR A 78 -1.58 22.41 4.91
N THR A 79 -1.42 22.10 3.63
CA THR A 79 -1.68 20.79 3.06
C THR A 79 -0.36 20.08 2.88
N PHE A 80 -0.32 18.81 3.28
CA PHE A 80 0.82 17.92 3.17
C PHE A 80 0.45 16.81 2.21
N THR A 81 1.32 16.52 1.25
CA THR A 81 1.19 15.34 0.40
C THR A 81 2.54 14.64 0.30
N GLY A 82 2.55 13.32 0.36
CA GLY A 82 3.80 12.59 0.31
C GLY A 82 3.58 11.10 0.22
N THR A 83 4.70 10.37 0.25
CA THR A 83 4.70 8.91 0.31
C THR A 83 5.38 8.42 1.57
N LYS A 84 4.89 7.32 2.12
CA LYS A 84 5.54 6.59 3.21
C LYS A 84 5.82 5.17 2.75
N LEU A 85 7.04 4.70 2.95
CA LEU A 85 7.40 3.29 2.83
C LEU A 85 7.39 2.68 4.23
N VAL A 86 6.57 1.66 4.44
CA VAL A 86 6.55 0.84 5.65
C VAL A 86 7.25 -0.47 5.33
N ASP A 87 8.38 -0.71 5.97
CA ASP A 87 9.14 -1.95 5.89
C ASP A 87 8.81 -2.83 7.11
N CYS A 88 8.17 -3.97 6.85
CA CYS A 88 7.70 -4.91 7.86
C CYS A 88 8.75 -5.99 8.19
N GLY A 89 9.89 -6.00 7.49
CA GLY A 89 10.88 -7.07 7.54
C GLY A 89 10.59 -8.21 6.56
N ASP A 90 11.53 -9.16 6.47
CA ASP A 90 11.41 -10.39 5.66
C ASP A 90 11.09 -10.19 4.15
N GLY A 91 11.32 -8.98 3.63
CA GLY A 91 11.03 -8.61 2.24
C GLY A 91 9.60 -8.10 2.02
N ASP A 92 8.79 -8.04 3.07
CA ASP A 92 7.44 -7.50 3.07
C ASP A 92 7.48 -5.99 3.33
N SER A 93 6.90 -5.20 2.41
CA SER A 93 6.78 -3.76 2.57
C SER A 93 5.57 -3.24 1.82
N PHE A 94 5.03 -2.10 2.25
CA PHE A 94 4.01 -1.39 1.50
C PHE A 94 4.30 0.10 1.44
N THR A 95 3.96 0.71 0.31
CA THR A 95 4.07 2.15 0.09
C THR A 95 2.69 2.77 0.09
N MET A 96 2.54 3.81 0.90
CA MET A 96 1.33 4.62 0.97
C MET A 96 1.59 5.97 0.33
N TRP A 97 0.59 6.51 -0.37
CA TRP A 97 0.49 7.94 -0.62
C TRP A 97 -0.53 8.53 0.35
N PHE A 98 -0.24 9.72 0.87
CA PHE A 98 -1.13 10.43 1.78
C PHE A 98 -1.35 11.88 1.36
N ALA A 99 -2.50 12.41 1.78
CA ALA A 99 -2.79 13.82 1.77
C ALA A 99 -3.45 14.22 3.08
N ALA A 100 -2.89 15.19 3.77
CA ALA A 100 -3.38 15.69 5.05
C ALA A 100 -3.44 17.21 5.08
N THR A 101 -4.22 17.75 6.00
CA THR A 101 -4.30 19.18 6.23
C THR A 101 -4.21 19.50 7.71
N GLY A 102 -3.29 20.40 8.03
CA GLY A 102 -3.15 21.04 9.33
C GLY A 102 -3.68 22.48 9.31
N VAL A 103 -3.95 23.00 10.50
CA VAL A 103 -4.20 24.42 10.73
C VAL A 103 -3.11 24.93 11.67
N GLU A 104 -2.58 26.11 11.37
CA GLU A 104 -1.54 26.77 12.14
C GLU A 104 -1.87 26.83 13.64
N CYS A 105 -0.89 26.43 14.45
CA CYS A 105 -0.92 26.24 15.91
C CYS A 105 -2.13 25.43 16.40
N ARG A 106 -2.53 24.41 15.62
CA ARG A 106 -3.41 23.33 16.09
C ARG A 106 -2.59 22.07 16.25
N GLU A 107 -3.08 21.23 17.15
CA GLU A 107 -2.42 19.99 17.57
C GLU A 107 -2.62 18.84 16.58
N THR A 108 -3.60 18.96 15.66
CA THR A 108 -4.04 17.84 14.81
C THR A 108 -4.01 18.15 13.32
N ILE A 109 -3.61 17.16 12.54
CA ILE A 109 -3.82 17.09 11.09
C ILE A 109 -4.83 16.00 10.75
N ARG A 110 -5.54 16.17 9.64
CA ARG A 110 -6.51 15.18 9.14
C ARG A 110 -6.37 14.99 7.66
N GLY A 111 -6.55 13.75 7.21
CA GLY A 111 -6.29 13.39 5.84
C GLY A 111 -6.82 12.02 5.46
N PHE A 112 -6.28 11.53 4.37
CA PHE A 112 -6.53 10.21 3.86
C PHE A 112 -5.24 9.61 3.31
N TRP A 113 -5.28 8.30 3.11
CA TRP A 113 -4.17 7.54 2.56
C TRP A 113 -4.69 6.49 1.60
N VAL A 114 -3.81 6.05 0.70
CA VAL A 114 -4.03 4.93 -0.22
C VAL A 114 -2.73 4.13 -0.37
N LEU A 115 -2.84 2.81 -0.55
CA LEU A 115 -1.70 2.00 -0.98
C LEU A 115 -1.40 2.28 -2.46
N VAL A 116 -0.13 2.49 -2.76
CA VAL A 116 0.37 2.78 -4.12
C VAL A 116 1.42 1.77 -4.58
N GLY A 117 1.87 0.88 -3.70
CA GLY A 117 2.77 -0.22 -4.02
C GLY A 117 3.02 -1.12 -2.83
N GLY A 118 3.63 -2.27 -3.08
CA GLY A 118 4.07 -3.19 -2.03
C GLY A 118 4.96 -4.29 -2.59
N THR A 119 5.61 -5.02 -1.69
CA THR A 119 6.48 -6.16 -1.98
C THR A 119 6.10 -7.34 -1.10
N GLY A 120 6.52 -8.54 -1.51
CA GLY A 120 6.25 -9.77 -0.77
C GLY A 120 4.74 -10.00 -0.60
N SER A 121 4.27 -10.20 0.63
CA SER A 121 2.85 -10.41 0.94
C SER A 121 1.94 -9.22 0.54
N PHE A 122 2.52 -8.03 0.33
CA PHE A 122 1.81 -6.83 -0.10
C PHE A 122 1.93 -6.54 -1.60
N ASP A 123 2.59 -7.41 -2.38
CA ASP A 123 2.62 -7.24 -3.84
C ASP A 123 1.20 -7.27 -4.41
N GLY A 124 0.86 -6.29 -5.26
CA GLY A 124 -0.50 -6.12 -5.79
C GLY A 124 -1.59 -5.80 -4.76
N ALA A 125 -1.24 -5.56 -3.49
CA ALA A 125 -2.21 -5.15 -2.48
C ALA A 125 -2.79 -3.76 -2.78
N TRP A 126 -4.03 -3.54 -2.33
CA TRP A 126 -4.65 -2.22 -2.38
C TRP A 126 -5.35 -1.91 -1.08
N GLY A 127 -5.46 -0.62 -0.77
CA GLY A 127 -6.04 -0.17 0.48
C GLY A 127 -6.22 1.33 0.50
N ALA A 128 -7.09 1.78 1.38
CA ALA A 128 -7.35 3.20 1.58
C ALA A 128 -7.99 3.44 2.93
N GLY A 129 -7.87 4.69 3.40
CA GLY A 129 -8.43 5.05 4.69
C GLY A 129 -8.26 6.50 5.07
N ARG A 130 -8.48 6.76 6.36
CA ARG A 130 -8.31 8.06 7.00
C ARG A 130 -6.98 8.12 7.72
N LEU A 131 -6.43 9.33 7.74
CA LEU A 131 -5.26 9.72 8.50
C LEU A 131 -5.70 10.77 9.53
N THR A 132 -5.29 10.60 10.78
CA THR A 132 -5.27 11.66 11.80
C THR A 132 -3.89 11.69 12.40
N GLY A 133 -3.22 12.84 12.36
CA GLY A 133 -1.91 13.01 12.99
C GLY A 133 -2.00 13.95 14.16
N ASP A 134 -1.31 13.60 15.24
CA ASP A 134 -1.11 14.45 16.40
C ASP A 134 0.35 14.93 16.41
N TYR A 135 0.55 16.24 16.58
CA TYR A 135 1.89 16.78 16.74
C TYR A 135 2.49 16.37 18.09
N VAL A 136 3.79 16.09 18.10
CA VAL A 136 4.54 15.72 19.31
C VAL A 136 5.54 16.83 19.63
N SER A 137 5.62 17.24 20.89
CA SER A 137 6.56 18.26 21.35
C SER A 137 7.97 17.69 21.58
N ALA A 138 8.99 18.57 21.59
CA ALA A 138 10.38 18.17 21.82
C ALA A 138 10.64 17.52 23.20
N THR A 139 9.78 17.79 24.19
CA THR A 139 9.89 17.26 25.55
C THR A 139 9.07 15.98 25.77
N GLY A 140 8.44 15.46 24.72
CA GLY A 140 7.45 14.39 24.81
C GLY A 140 6.06 14.92 25.21
N GLY A 141 5.01 14.27 24.71
CA GLY A 141 3.62 14.72 24.84
C GLY A 141 3.15 15.58 23.67
N GLN A 142 1.90 16.04 23.72
CA GLN A 142 1.25 16.73 22.61
C GLN A 142 1.89 18.10 22.33
N GLY A 143 2.32 18.28 21.08
CA GLY A 143 2.81 19.56 20.53
C GLY A 143 1.74 20.22 19.65
N ASP A 144 2.14 21.29 18.97
CA ASP A 144 1.30 21.94 17.96
C ASP A 144 2.08 22.22 16.67
N PHE A 145 1.37 22.61 15.61
CA PHE A 145 1.98 22.92 14.32
C PHE A 145 3.16 23.91 14.40
N CYS A 146 3.10 24.87 15.32
CA CYS A 146 4.05 25.96 15.46
C CYS A 146 5.25 25.58 16.34
N ASP A 147 5.09 24.60 17.23
CA ASP A 147 6.13 24.06 18.11
C ASP A 147 5.97 22.53 18.24
N ASN A 148 6.49 21.81 17.24
CA ASN A 148 6.55 20.36 17.22
C ASN A 148 7.96 19.86 16.89
N ALA A 149 8.25 18.68 17.43
CA ALA A 149 9.45 17.91 17.17
C ALA A 149 9.16 16.59 16.45
N GLY A 150 7.89 16.27 16.19
CA GLY A 150 7.48 15.04 15.54
C GLY A 150 5.98 14.97 15.30
N VAL A 151 5.55 13.84 14.76
CA VAL A 151 4.15 13.52 14.49
C VAL A 151 3.87 12.05 14.80
N ASP A 152 2.75 11.81 15.47
CA ASP A 152 2.14 10.49 15.61
C ASP A 152 0.93 10.41 14.68
N ASP A 153 1.11 9.75 13.53
CA ASP A 153 0.10 9.59 12.50
C ASP A 153 -0.65 8.27 12.67
N ARG A 154 -1.94 8.34 12.97
CA ARG A 154 -2.84 7.19 13.00
C ARG A 154 -3.58 7.00 11.68
N TYR A 155 -3.42 5.82 11.10
CA TYR A 155 -4.01 5.37 9.85
C TYR A 155 -5.09 4.32 10.12
N THR A 156 -6.32 4.63 9.73
CA THR A 156 -7.45 3.67 9.85
C THR A 156 -8.03 3.42 8.47
N GLY A 157 -8.42 2.19 8.14
CA GLY A 157 -8.93 1.92 6.80
C GLY A 157 -9.20 0.46 6.52
N ARG A 158 -8.99 0.09 5.26
CA ARG A 158 -9.02 -1.30 4.82
C ARG A 158 -7.87 -1.59 3.87
N ILE A 159 -7.32 -2.80 4.00
CA ILE A 159 -6.32 -3.35 3.09
C ILE A 159 -6.84 -4.68 2.57
N ARG A 160 -6.56 -4.95 1.30
CA ARG A 160 -6.74 -6.25 0.69
C ARG A 160 -5.41 -6.67 0.07
N LEU A 161 -4.90 -7.82 0.49
CA LEU A 161 -3.72 -8.44 -0.09
C LEU A 161 -4.09 -9.05 -1.45
N ALA A 162 -3.11 -9.17 -2.35
CA ALA A 162 -3.30 -9.97 -3.55
C ALA A 162 -3.41 -11.43 -3.13
N GLY A 163 -4.51 -12.09 -3.54
CA GLY A 163 -4.74 -13.51 -3.30
C GLY A 163 -4.25 -14.38 -4.44
#